data_AF-A0A7C2EI50-F1
#
_entry.id   AF-A0A7C2EI50-F1
#
_cell.length_a   1.000
_cell.length_b   1.000
_cell.length_c   1.000
_cell.angle_alpha   90.00
_cell.angle_beta   90.00
_cell.angle_gamma   90.00
#
_symmetry.space_group_name_H-M   'P 1'
#
loop_
_entity.id
_entity.type
_entity.pdbx_description
1 polymer ?
#
loop_
_entity_poly.entity_id
_entity_poly.type
_entity_poly.pdbx_seq_one_letter_code
_entity_poly.pdbx_strand_id
1 'polypeptide(L)' 'LIERCGLKGMRAGNAVISEKHANFIVNLGGARAADVYELIRVVKEKVLKEEGIELREEIKFVGVRGDEE' A
#
# COMPACT_ATOMS: atom_id res chain seq x y z
N LEU A 1 -0.34 6.25 11.98
CA LEU A 1 0.46 6.71 10.84
C LEU A 1 -0.39 6.72 9.59
N ILE A 2 -0.65 5.56 8.96
CA ILE A 2 -1.46 5.46 7.72
C ILE A 2 -2.84 6.15 7.83
N GLU A 3 -3.56 5.89 8.93
CA GLU A 3 -4.86 6.54 9.19
C GLU A 3 -4.74 8.06 9.42
N ARG A 4 -3.69 8.52 10.10
CA ARG A 4 -3.44 9.95 10.31
C ARG A 4 -3.13 10.67 9.00
N CYS A 5 -2.45 9.98 8.08
CA CYS A 5 -2.21 10.44 6.72
C CYS A 5 -3.45 10.39 5.82
N GLY A 6 -4.63 10.03 6.35
CA GLY A 6 -5.89 10.04 5.60
C GLY A 6 -5.91 9.10 4.39
N LEU A 7 -5.24 7.95 4.49
CA LEU A 7 -5.11 6.99 3.39
C LEU A 7 -6.16 5.87 3.37
N LYS A 8 -7.03 5.80 4.37
CA LYS A 8 -8.18 4.89 4.35
C LYS A 8 -9.04 5.14 3.11
N GLY A 9 -9.47 4.07 2.44
CA GLY A 9 -10.24 4.16 1.21
C GLY A 9 -9.44 4.42 -0.05
N MET A 10 -8.14 4.71 0.04
CA MET A 10 -7.29 4.90 -1.13
C MET A 10 -7.23 3.62 -1.97
N ARG A 11 -7.38 3.77 -3.28
CA ARG A 11 -7.43 2.67 -4.25
C ARG A 11 -6.31 2.77 -5.28
N ALA A 12 -5.82 1.60 -5.69
CA ALA A 12 -5.04 1.42 -6.90
C ALA A 12 -5.56 0.15 -7.58
N GLY A 13 -5.97 0.25 -8.86
CA GLY A 13 -6.65 -0.86 -9.54
C GLY A 13 -7.82 -1.41 -8.73
N ASN A 14 -7.80 -2.73 -8.46
CA ASN A 14 -8.80 -3.40 -7.63
C ASN A 14 -8.36 -3.63 -6.17
N ALA A 15 -7.26 -3.01 -5.72
CA ALA A 15 -6.83 -3.01 -4.33
C ALA A 15 -7.28 -1.72 -3.62
N VAL A 16 -7.60 -1.82 -2.33
CA VAL A 16 -8.00 -0.67 -1.50
C VAL A 16 -7.42 -0.76 -0.09
N ILE A 17 -7.02 0.36 0.51
CA ILE A 17 -6.72 0.44 1.93
C ILE A 17 -8.03 0.37 2.72
N SER A 18 -8.16 -0.60 3.62
CA SER A 18 -9.39 -0.84 4.38
C SER A 18 -9.82 0.37 5.19
N GLU A 19 -11.09 0.75 5.04
CA GLU A 19 -11.76 1.78 5.85
C GLU A 19 -11.81 1.43 7.34
N LYS A 20 -11.84 0.13 7.65
CA LYS A 20 -11.93 -0.37 9.03
C LYS A 20 -10.56 -0.29 9.72
N HIS A 21 -9.52 -0.79 9.05
CA HIS A 21 -8.16 -0.88 9.60
C HIS A 21 -7.11 -0.55 8.54
N ALA A 22 -6.45 0.60 8.66
CA ALA A 22 -5.57 1.14 7.63
C ALA A 22 -4.32 0.28 7.31
N ASN A 23 -4.00 -0.71 8.15
CA ASN A 23 -2.90 -1.66 7.90
C ASN A 23 -3.29 -2.80 6.95
N PHE A 24 -4.57 -2.91 6.56
CA PHE A 24 -5.05 -3.94 5.64
C PHE A 24 -5.27 -3.35 4.26
N ILE A 25 -4.70 -4.03 3.26
CA ILE A 25 -5.05 -3.85 1.85
C ILE A 25 -6.03 -4.95 1.47
N VAL A 26 -7.19 -4.56 0.96
CA VAL A 26 -8.28 -5.46 0.56
C VAL A 26 -8.29 -5.59 -0.95
N ASN A 27 -8.31 -6.83 -1.43
CA ASN A 27 -8.58 -7.14 -2.82
C ASN A 27 -10.10 -7.13 -3.04
N LEU A 28 -10.58 -6.24 -3.90
CA LEU A 28 -12.00 -6.10 -4.25
C LEU A 28 -12.46 -7.09 -5.34
N GLY A 29 -11.57 -7.99 -5.75
CA GLY A 29 -11.72 -8.90 -6.87
C GLY A 29 -10.83 -8.48 -8.02
N GLY A 30 -9.95 -9.38 -8.48
CA GLY A 30 -9.09 -9.12 -9.64
C GLY A 30 -7.97 -8.10 -9.40
N ALA A 31 -7.59 -7.79 -8.15
CA ALA A 31 -6.40 -6.98 -7.87
C ALA A 31 -5.13 -7.71 -8.31
N ARG A 32 -4.22 -6.97 -8.93
CA ARG A 32 -2.89 -7.46 -9.33
C ARG A 32 -1.89 -7.18 -8.22
N ALA A 33 -0.77 -7.91 -8.23
CA ALA A 33 0.34 -7.61 -7.32
C ALA A 33 0.79 -6.14 -7.44
N ALA A 34 0.87 -5.61 -8.67
CA ALA A 34 1.21 -4.22 -8.95
C ALA A 34 0.28 -3.20 -8.24
N ASP A 35 -1.02 -3.52 -8.12
CA ASP A 35 -1.98 -2.67 -7.42
C ASP A 35 -1.64 -2.55 -5.93
N VAL A 36 -1.27 -3.68 -5.31
CA VAL A 36 -0.88 -3.74 -3.89
C VAL A 36 0.44 -2.99 -3.68
N TYR A 37 1.42 -3.17 -4.58
CA TYR A 37 2.69 -2.44 -4.53
C TYR A 37 2.49 -0.94 -4.60
N GLU A 38 1.64 -0.45 -5.49
CA GLU A 38 1.39 0.98 -5.64
C GLU A 38 0.80 1.58 -4.36
N LEU A 39 -0.14 0.88 -3.72
CA LEU A 39 -0.65 1.30 -2.41
C LEU A 39 0.44 1.34 -1.34
N ILE A 40 1.30 0.32 -1.28
CA ILE A 40 2.42 0.29 -0.33
C ILE A 40 3.38 1.45 -0.57
N ARG A 41 3.72 1.73 -1.83
CA ARG A 41 4.59 2.85 -2.24
C ARG A 41 4.01 4.18 -1.77
N VAL A 42 2.74 4.45 -2.08
CA VAL A 42 2.08 5.70 -1.65
C VAL A 42 2.00 5.82 -0.13
N VAL A 43 1.68 4.72 0.57
CA VAL A 43 1.66 4.71 2.03
C VAL A 43 3.00 5.12 2.60
N LYS A 44 4.10 4.53 2.12
CA LYS A 44 5.45 4.87 2.58
C LYS A 44 5.82 6.32 2.28
N GLU A 45 5.59 6.77 1.05
CA GLU A 45 5.90 8.15 0.64
C GLU A 45 5.14 9.18 1.47
N LYS A 46 3.84 8.94 1.68
CA LYS A 46 3.01 9.88 2.43
C LYS A 46 3.35 9.90 3.92
N VAL A 47 3.55 8.74 4.54
CA VAL A 47 3.93 8.67 5.95
C VAL A 47 5.32 9.27 6.18
N LEU A 48 6.27 9.04 5.27
CA LEU A 48 7.58 9.69 5.34
C LEU A 48 7.45 11.22 5.22
N LYS A 49 6.65 11.71 4.27
CA LYS A 49 6.46 13.14 4.04
C LYS A 49 5.76 13.85 5.19
N GLU A 50 4.71 13.25 5.76
CA GLU A 50 3.84 13.91 6.75
C GLU A 50 4.29 13.67 8.19
N GLU A 51 4.78 12.47 8.50
CA GLU A 51 5.16 12.09 9.87
C GLU A 51 6.68 12.03 10.06
N GLY A 52 7.48 12.13 8.98
CA GLY A 52 8.94 12.00 9.06
C GLY A 52 9.43 10.58 9.37
N ILE A 53 8.55 9.57 9.24
CA ILE A 53 8.82 8.19 9.63
C ILE A 53 8.93 7.31 8.39
N GLU A 54 10.04 6.57 8.27
CA GLU A 54 10.19 5.53 7.25
C GLU A 54 9.47 4.24 7.68
N LEU A 55 8.47 3.83 6.91
CA LEU A 55 7.78 2.56 7.13
C LEU A 55 8.50 1.40 6.44
N ARG A 56 8.58 0.28 7.14
CA ARG A 56 9.04 -1.01 6.60
C ARG A 56 7.88 -1.99 6.57
N GLU A 57 7.75 -2.72 5.48
CA GLU A 57 6.74 -3.77 5.37
C GLU A 57 7.15 -4.99 6.21
N GLU A 58 6.17 -5.64 6.83
CA GLU A 58 6.36 -6.96 7.44
C GLU A 58 6.21 -8.08 6.40
N ILE A 59 5.40 -7.84 5.37
CA ILE A 59 5.13 -8.83 4.33
C ILE A 59 6.37 -9.10 3.48
N LYS A 60 6.42 -10.31 2.92
CA LYS A 60 7.43 -10.69 1.93
C LYS A 60 6.79 -10.73 0.56
N PHE A 61 7.49 -10.16 -0.40
CA PHE A 61 7.15 -10.32 -1.80
C PHE A 61 7.77 -11.59 -2.35
N VAL A 62 7.01 -12.33 -3.15
CA VAL A 62 7.46 -13.55 -3.83
C VAL A 62 7.14 -13.44 -5.32
N GLY A 63 8.07 -13.92 -6.15
CA GLY A 63 8.01 -13.78 -7.61
C GLY A 63 8.97 -12.72 -8.14
N VAL A 64 9.12 -12.69 -9.46
CA VAL A 64 9.98 -11.72 -10.15
C VAL A 64 9.16 -10.47 -10.43
N ARG A 65 9.71 -9.32 -10.07
CA ARG A 65 9.14 -8.02 -10.42
C ARG A 65 9.57 -7.72 -11.85
N GLY A 66 8.62 -7.43 -12.75
CA GLY A 66 8.93 -7.11 -14.16
C GLY A 66 9.70 -5.81 -14.38
N ASP A 67 10.28 -5.24 -13.32
CA ASP A 67 11.03 -3.97 -13.30
C ASP A 67 12.55 -4.21 -13.23
N GLU A 68 13.01 -5.46 -13.26
CA GLU A 68 14.43 -5.83 -13.43
C GLU A 68 14.69 -6.15 -14.92
N GLU A 69 14.99 -5.10 -15.71
CA GLU A 69 15.73 -5.19 -16.97
C GLU A 69 17.23 -4.94 -16.74
#